data_AF-A0A4Q2KH61-F1
#
_entry.id   AF-A0A4Q2KH61-F1
#
_cell.length_a   1.000
_cell.length_b   1.000
_cell.length_c   1.000
_cell.angle_alpha   90.00
_cell.angle_beta   90.00
_cell.angle_gamma   90.00
#
_symmetry.space_group_name_H-M   'P 1'
#
loop_
_entity.id
_entity.type
_entity.pdbx_description
1 polymer ?
#
loop_
_entity_poly.entity_id
_entity_poly.type
_entity_poly.pdbx_seq_one_letter_code
_entity_poly.pdbx_strand_id
1 'polypeptide(L)' 'MTRSALLAFPLLLAACEPADNEPGPGGVTVGEAKALDEAAEMLDQQRLPPAAPDEGAETPSSPAATPTAEPAPAG' A
#
# COMPACT_ATOMS: atom_id res chain seq x y z
N MET A 1 -33.58 -37.61 -1.21
CA MET A 1 -32.63 -37.12 -0.18
C MET A 1 -31.30 -36.60 -0.74
N THR A 2 -31.17 -36.39 -2.06
CA THR A 2 -29.92 -35.88 -2.68
C THR A 2 -29.97 -34.39 -3.06
N ARG A 3 -31.17 -33.77 -3.02
CA ARG A 3 -31.37 -32.36 -3.40
C ARG A 3 -30.90 -31.35 -2.37
N SER A 4 -30.92 -31.69 -1.08
CA SER A 4 -30.49 -30.79 0.00
C SER A 4 -28.98 -30.61 0.09
N ALA A 5 -28.19 -31.56 -0.42
CA ALA A 5 -26.73 -31.48 -0.40
C ALA A 5 -26.17 -30.40 -1.36
N LEU A 6 -26.92 -30.05 -2.42
CA LEU A 6 -26.50 -29.03 -3.39
C LEU A 6 -26.61 -27.59 -2.87
N LEU A 7 -27.41 -27.34 -1.83
CA LEU A 7 -27.61 -25.99 -1.27
C LEU A 7 -26.58 -25.59 -0.19
N ALA A 8 -25.76 -26.53 0.28
CA ALA A 8 -24.76 -26.27 1.32
C ALA A 8 -23.42 -25.76 0.75
N PHE A 9 -23.19 -25.88 -0.56
CA PHE A 9 -21.93 -25.51 -1.20
C PHE A 9 -21.58 -24.00 -1.15
N PRO A 10 -22.51 -23.04 -1.31
CA PRO A 10 -22.16 -21.61 -1.28
C PRO A 10 -21.82 -21.10 0.13
N LEU A 11 -22.30 -21.75 1.20
CA LEU A 11 -21.96 -21.34 2.57
C LEU A 11 -20.49 -21.61 2.93
N LEU A 12 -19.84 -22.57 2.28
CA LEU A 12 -18.42 -22.85 2.51
C LEU A 12 -17.49 -21.81 1.87
N LEU A 13 -17.95 -21.07 0.84
CA LEU A 13 -17.14 -20.02 0.20
C LEU A 13 -17.11 -18.73 1.01
N ALA A 14 -18.12 -18.45 1.82
CA ALA A 14 -18.15 -17.27 2.72
C ALA A 14 -17.15 -17.38 3.88
N ALA A 15 -16.50 -18.53 4.07
CA ALA A 15 -15.45 -18.72 5.06
C ALA A 15 -14.04 -18.37 4.55
N CYS A 16 -13.89 -18.05 3.25
CA CYS A 16 -12.63 -17.62 2.65
C CYS A 16 -12.56 -16.08 2.55
N GLU A 17 -13.17 -15.39 3.52
CA GLU A 17 -13.11 -13.93 3.60
C GLU A 17 -11.73 -13.54 4.17
N PRO A 18 -11.01 -12.59 3.56
CA PRO A 18 -9.74 -12.12 4.09
C PRO A 18 -9.94 -11.64 5.53
N ALA A 19 -9.11 -12.13 6.45
CA ALA A 19 -9.10 -11.53 7.79
C ALA A 19 -8.69 -10.06 7.66
N ASP A 20 -9.19 -9.17 8.53
CA ASP A 20 -8.90 -7.72 8.46
C ASP A 20 -7.40 -7.37 8.48
N ASN A 21 -6.55 -8.32 8.91
CA ASN A 21 -5.09 -8.20 8.99
C ASN A 21 -4.34 -8.89 7.84
N GLU A 22 -5.04 -9.59 6.94
CA GLU A 22 -4.42 -10.13 5.73
C GLU A 22 -4.14 -8.99 4.74
N PRO A 23 -2.95 -8.97 4.10
CA PRO A 23 -2.64 -7.97 3.08
C PRO A 23 -3.64 -8.05 1.92
N GLY A 24 -4.36 -6.96 1.66
CA GLY A 24 -5.26 -6.84 0.54
C GLY A 24 -4.54 -6.70 -0.81
N PRO A 25 -5.28 -6.60 -1.93
CA PRO A 25 -4.70 -6.28 -3.23
C PRO A 25 -3.98 -4.92 -3.16
N GLY A 26 -2.66 -4.93 -3.36
CA GLY A 26 -1.78 -3.79 -3.10
C GLY A 26 -0.79 -4.00 -1.94
N GLY A 27 -0.89 -5.12 -1.21
CA GLY A 27 0.05 -5.48 -0.15
C GLY A 27 -0.16 -4.72 1.16
N VAL A 28 -1.27 -3.99 1.29
CA VAL A 28 -1.64 -3.22 2.48
C VAL A 28 -2.88 -3.83 3.13
N THR A 29 -2.91 -3.81 4.46
CA THR A 29 -4.07 -4.18 5.26
C THR A 29 -5.15 -3.10 5.21
N VAL A 30 -6.37 -3.43 5.64
CA VAL A 30 -7.47 -2.45 5.73
C VAL A 30 -7.11 -1.32 6.70
N GLY A 31 -6.41 -1.64 7.79
CA GLY A 31 -5.94 -0.66 8.77
C GLY A 31 -4.90 0.31 8.19
N GLU A 32 -3.94 -0.19 7.42
CA GLU A 32 -2.92 0.62 6.75
C GLU A 32 -3.54 1.54 5.69
N ALA A 33 -4.46 1.01 4.87
CA ALA A 33 -5.17 1.81 3.86
C ALA A 33 -5.94 2.97 4.52
N LYS A 34 -6.64 2.72 5.62
CA LYS A 34 -7.37 3.75 6.36
C LYS A 34 -6.46 4.84 6.94
N ALA A 35 -5.29 4.46 7.46
CA ALA A 35 -4.31 5.42 7.97
C ALA A 35 -3.74 6.30 6.85
N LEU A 36 -3.52 5.73 5.66
CA LEU A 36 -3.09 6.47 4.46
C LEU A 36 -4.16 7.48 4.00
N ASP A 37 -5.43 7.09 4.01
CA ASP A 37 -6.55 7.98 3.63
C ASP A 37 -6.68 9.16 4.60
N GLU A 38 -6.55 8.92 5.92
CA GLU A 38 -6.57 9.99 6.93
C GLU A 38 -5.41 10.98 6.70
N ALA A 39 -4.21 10.47 6.40
CA ALA A 39 -3.06 11.31 6.08
C ALA A 39 -3.30 12.16 4.82
N ALA A 40 -3.93 11.60 3.79
CA ALA A 40 -4.30 12.34 2.58
C ALA A 40 -5.33 13.44 2.89
N GLU A 41 -6.34 13.14 3.73
CA GLU A 41 -7.34 14.12 4.14
C GLU A 41 -6.72 15.30 4.90
N MET A 42 -5.72 15.06 5.75
CA MET A 42 -4.97 16.12 6.43
C MET A 42 -4.23 17.04 5.45
N LEU A 43 -3.66 16.48 4.36
CA LEU A 43 -3.00 17.26 3.31
C LEU A 43 -4.00 18.09 2.49
N ASP A 44 -5.17 17.52 2.19
CA ASP A 44 -6.24 18.21 1.48
C ASP A 44 -6.81 19.37 2.30
N GLN A 45 -6.96 19.18 3.62
CA GLN A 45 -7.34 20.25 4.55
C GLN A 45 -6.28 21.35 4.61
N GLN A 46 -5.00 20.98 4.53
CA GLN A 46 -3.87 21.91 4.41
C GLN A 46 -3.67 22.38 2.97
N ARG A 47 -4.76 22.61 2.22
CA ARG A 47 -4.78 22.87 0.78
C ARG A 47 -3.59 23.72 0.38
N LEU A 48 -2.56 23.03 -0.11
CA LEU A 48 -1.26 23.64 -0.31
C LEU A 48 -1.47 24.77 -1.31
N PRO A 49 -0.91 25.98 -1.09
CA PRO A 49 -0.97 27.03 -2.10
C PRO A 49 -0.54 26.41 -3.44
N PRO A 50 -1.18 26.79 -4.57
CA PRO A 50 -0.84 26.22 -5.87
C PRO A 50 0.66 26.24 -6.01
N ALA A 51 1.24 25.07 -6.34
CA ALA A 51 2.68 24.91 -6.46
C ALA A 51 3.24 26.15 -7.17
N ALA A 52 4.11 26.88 -6.48
CA ALA A 52 4.73 28.06 -7.06
C ALA A 52 5.30 27.61 -8.42
N PRO A 53 5.16 28.43 -9.48
CA PRO A 53 5.78 28.11 -10.75
C PRO A 53 7.22 27.71 -10.46
N ASP A 54 7.61 26.58 -11.03
CA ASP A 54 8.88 25.92 -10.84
C ASP A 54 10.01 26.85 -11.35
N GLU A 55 10.34 27.88 -10.57
CA GLU A 55 11.48 28.76 -10.77
C GLU A 55 12.70 28.00 -10.25
N GLY A 56 13.07 26.96 -11.00
CA GLY A 56 14.25 26.16 -10.75
C GLY A 56 14.00 24.97 -9.83
N ALA A 57 13.44 23.90 -10.40
CA ALA A 57 13.99 22.56 -10.24
C ALA A 57 15.47 22.56 -10.72
N GLU A 58 16.33 23.28 -10.01
CA GLU A 58 17.64 22.74 -9.72
C GLU A 58 17.37 21.49 -8.89
N THR A 59 17.17 20.38 -9.61
CA THR A 59 17.45 19.06 -9.06
C THR A 59 18.84 19.21 -8.45
N PRO A 60 19.03 19.12 -7.11
CA PRO A 60 20.38 18.97 -6.60
C PRO A 60 20.88 17.72 -7.31
N SER A 61 21.80 17.92 -8.26
CA SER A 61 22.47 16.85 -8.98
C SER A 61 23.10 16.04 -7.87
N SER A 62 22.41 14.98 -7.46
CA SER A 62 22.90 14.04 -6.48
C SER A 62 24.19 13.54 -7.10
N PRO A 63 25.37 13.90 -6.57
CA PRO A 63 26.61 13.39 -7.12
C PRO A 63 26.47 11.88 -7.00
N ALA A 64 26.57 11.22 -8.14
CA ALA A 64 26.39 9.79 -8.33
C ALA A 64 26.75 9.04 -7.05
N ALA A 65 25.75 8.41 -6.43
CA ALA A 65 26.01 7.36 -5.48
C ALA A 65 26.74 6.28 -6.28
N THR A 66 28.07 6.32 -6.32
CA THR A 66 28.88 5.14 -6.56
C THR A 66 28.43 4.14 -5.51
N PRO A 67 27.79 3.02 -5.87
CA PRO A 67 27.65 1.94 -4.92
C PRO A 67 29.08 1.50 -4.59
N THR A 68 29.60 1.97 -3.46
CA THR A 68 30.74 1.32 -2.85
C THR A 68 30.23 -0.07 -2.55
N ALA A 69 30.68 -1.05 -3.33
CA ALA A 69 30.41 -2.44 -3.05
C ALA A 69 30.99 -2.72 -1.67
N GLU A 70 30.13 -2.80 -0.67
CA GLU A 70 30.47 -3.33 0.64
C GLU A 70 30.82 -4.81 0.44
N PRO A 71 32.04 -5.26 0.77
CA PRO A 71 32.40 -6.66 0.59
C PRO A 71 31.55 -7.49 1.56
N ALA A 72 30.80 -8.44 1.00
CA ALA A 72 30.01 -9.39 1.76
C ALA A 72 30.86 -10.06 2.86
N PRO A 73 30.41 -10.14 4.12
CA PRO A 73 31.09 -10.94 5.12
C PRO A 73 30.99 -12.42 4.72
N ALA A 74 32.14 -13.06 4.56
CA ALA A 74 32.22 -14.52 4.44
C ALA A 74 31.74 -15.13 5.77
N GLY A 75 30.65 -15.89 5.71
CA GLY A 75 30.13 -16.74 6.77
C GLY A 75 29.59 -18.02 6.16
#